data_AF-A0A954Y7I2-F1
#
_entry.id   AF-A0A954Y7I2-F1
#
_cell.length_a   1.000
_cell.length_b   1.000
_cell.length_c   1.000
_cell.angle_alpha   90.00
_cell.angle_beta   90.00
_cell.angle_gamma   90.00
#
_symmetry.space_group_name_H-M   'P 1'
#
loop_
_entity.id
_entity.type
_entity.pdbx_description
1 polymer ?
#
loop_
_entity_poly.entity_id
_entity_poly.type
_entity_poly.pdbx_seq_one_letter_code
_entity_poly.pdbx_strand_id
1 'polypeptide(L)'
;TEWSLLIDVSRWKQSQEPRQRELGERWDRLLRRQVDWIAVEDRNQTVREGESEQTSVFSDERLLEQVLRSKLPAEMAGLEMQIDLPRHIYRPDALAATAGQNFQFNPSTGKVYPLTDDQLFAQLPLAHRACRVYLRKDHTPQQAAAIGAALDAIVGSRGEDDLTNM
;
A
#
# COMPACT_ATOMS: atom_id res chain seq x y z
N THR A 1 14.25 -2.33 24.10
CA THR A 1 12.81 -2.10 23.82
C THR A 1 12.72 -1.05 22.73
N GLU A 2 11.61 -0.91 22.01
CA GLU A 2 11.47 0.17 21.01
C GLU A 2 11.67 1.57 21.62
N TRP A 3 11.37 1.71 22.92
CA TRP A 3 11.63 2.93 23.70
C TRP A 3 13.11 3.33 23.79
N SER A 4 14.05 2.37 23.85
CA SER A 4 15.47 2.72 23.89
C SER A 4 15.92 3.35 22.57
N LEU A 5 15.41 2.86 21.44
CA LEU A 5 15.69 3.44 20.12
C LEU A 5 15.21 4.90 20.04
N LEU A 6 13.98 5.20 20.48
CA LEU A 6 13.44 6.57 20.42
C LEU A 6 14.22 7.54 21.32
N ILE A 7 14.65 7.07 22.51
CA ILE A 7 15.49 7.86 23.41
C ILE A 7 16.87 8.11 22.78
N ASP A 8 17.49 7.09 22.21
CA ASP A 8 18.82 7.19 21.60
C ASP A 8 18.80 8.15 20.40
N VAL A 9 17.82 8.00 19.52
CA VAL A 9 17.67 8.85 18.33
C VAL A 9 17.36 10.31 18.70
N SER A 10 16.61 10.55 19.78
CA SER A 10 16.34 11.93 20.26
C SER A 10 17.61 12.71 20.64
N ARG A 11 18.71 12.00 20.95
CA ARG A 11 20.01 12.59 21.31
C ARG A 11 20.89 12.84 20.09
N TRP A 12 20.58 12.26 18.93
CA TRP A 12 21.43 12.33 17.74
C TRP A 12 21.67 13.76 17.25
N LYS A 13 20.72 14.68 17.46
CA LYS A 13 20.89 16.11 17.15
C LYS A 13 22.04 16.80 17.92
N GLN A 14 22.54 16.17 18.98
CA GLN A 14 23.69 16.64 19.77
C GLN A 14 24.98 15.86 19.42
N SER A 15 24.94 14.96 18.44
CA SER A 15 26.10 14.17 18.03
C SER A 15 27.19 15.07 17.45
N GLN A 16 28.44 14.68 17.73
CA GLN A 16 29.63 15.28 17.12
C GLN A 16 29.85 14.78 15.68
N GLU A 17 29.21 13.66 15.31
CA GLU A 17 29.28 13.09 13.97
C GLU A 17 28.27 13.81 13.06
N PRO A 18 28.72 14.51 12.00
CA PRO A 18 27.85 15.38 11.22
C PRO A 18 26.65 14.67 10.59
N ARG A 19 26.83 13.43 10.10
CA ARG A 19 25.77 12.66 9.44
C ARG A 19 24.69 12.22 10.44
N GLN A 20 25.10 11.73 11.61
CA GLN A 20 24.19 11.40 12.68
C GLN A 20 23.43 12.64 13.19
N ARG A 21 24.08 13.80 13.27
CA ARG A 21 23.41 15.05 13.64
C ARG A 21 22.32 15.44 12.65
N GLU A 22 22.61 15.39 11.34
CA GLU A 22 21.64 15.66 10.28
C GLU A 22 20.43 14.69 10.35
N LEU A 23 20.69 13.40 10.57
CA LEU A 23 19.62 12.42 10.78
C LEU A 23 18.81 12.73 12.06
N GLY A 24 19.49 13.15 13.13
CA GLY A 24 18.86 13.56 14.38
C GLY A 24 17.90 14.73 14.21
N GLU A 25 18.24 15.73 13.38
CA GLU A 25 17.34 16.85 13.05
C GLU A 25 16.08 16.37 12.30
N ARG A 26 16.24 15.44 11.34
CA ARG A 26 15.11 14.84 10.62
C ARG A 26 14.21 14.03 11.56
N TRP A 27 14.79 13.28 12.48
CA TRP A 27 14.04 12.52 13.48
C TRP A 27 13.34 13.42 14.51
N ASP A 28 13.91 14.55 14.91
CA ASP A 28 13.25 15.49 15.84
C ASP A 28 11.93 16.00 15.24
N ARG A 29 11.89 16.24 13.92
CA ARG A 29 10.64 16.58 13.19
C ARG A 29 9.61 15.44 13.29
N LEU A 30 10.03 14.20 13.03
CA LEU A 30 9.15 13.02 13.13
C LEU A 30 8.60 12.82 14.56
N LEU A 31 9.46 12.91 15.58
CA LEU A 31 9.10 12.79 17.00
C LEU A 31 8.10 13.87 17.43
N ARG A 32 8.16 15.05 16.82
CA ARG A 32 7.20 16.16 17.02
C ARG A 32 5.98 16.08 16.09
N ARG A 33 5.79 14.98 15.37
CA ARG A 33 4.70 14.77 14.38
C ARG A 33 4.70 15.81 13.26
N GLN A 34 5.85 16.36 12.92
CA GLN A 34 6.04 17.25 11.77
C GLN A 34 6.34 16.39 10.54
N VAL A 35 5.29 15.82 9.95
CA VAL A 35 5.40 15.02 8.72
C VAL A 35 5.43 15.93 7.48
N ASP A 36 6.32 15.62 6.55
CA ASP A 36 6.48 16.38 5.29
C ASP A 36 5.47 15.94 4.21
N TRP A 37 4.89 14.75 4.38
CA TRP A 37 4.05 14.07 3.41
C TRP A 37 2.65 13.82 3.97
N ILE A 38 1.63 14.11 3.17
CA ILE A 38 0.21 13.93 3.51
C ILE A 38 -0.40 12.99 2.46
N ALA A 39 -1.07 11.94 2.92
CA ALA A 39 -1.84 11.07 2.04
C ALA A 39 -3.02 11.86 1.47
N VAL A 40 -3.11 11.95 0.14
CA VAL A 40 -4.19 12.64 -0.55
C VAL A 40 -5.17 11.66 -1.20
N GLU A 41 -4.72 10.44 -1.50
CA GLU A 41 -5.53 9.36 -2.05
C GLU A 41 -5.13 8.03 -1.41
N ASP A 42 -6.11 7.17 -1.13
CA ASP A 42 -5.93 5.79 -0.68
C ASP A 42 -6.99 4.93 -1.40
N ARG A 43 -6.54 3.99 -2.22
CA ARG A 43 -7.38 3.06 -2.98
C ARG A 43 -6.95 1.64 -2.74
N ASN A 44 -7.89 0.71 -2.79
CA ASN A 44 -7.58 -0.71 -2.65
C ASN A 44 -8.00 -1.47 -3.91
N GLN A 45 -7.12 -2.36 -4.36
CA GLN A 45 -7.41 -3.34 -5.39
C GLN A 45 -7.37 -4.73 -4.76
N THR A 46 -8.48 -5.45 -4.88
CA THR A 46 -8.54 -6.87 -4.53
C THR A 46 -8.03 -7.69 -5.71
N VAL A 47 -7.23 -8.72 -5.41
CA VAL A 47 -6.73 -9.66 -6.41
C VAL A 47 -7.41 -10.99 -6.18
N ARG A 48 -8.11 -11.47 -7.20
CA ARG A 48 -8.81 -12.75 -7.19
C ARG A 48 -8.11 -13.79 -8.07
N GLU A 49 -8.51 -15.03 -7.90
CA GLU A 49 -7.99 -16.16 -8.67
C GLU A 49 -8.31 -15.99 -10.16
N GLY A 50 -7.28 -16.13 -11.01
CA GLY A 50 -7.38 -15.88 -12.46
C GLY A 50 -7.06 -14.45 -12.90
N GLU A 51 -6.87 -13.51 -11.97
CA GLU A 51 -6.43 -12.14 -12.29
C GLU A 51 -4.90 -12.04 -12.29
N SER A 52 -4.34 -11.42 -13.33
CA SER A 52 -2.89 -11.18 -13.42
C SER A 52 -2.50 -9.86 -12.74
N GLU A 53 -1.89 -9.94 -11.55
CA GLU A 53 -1.31 -8.77 -10.88
C GLU A 53 -0.16 -8.12 -11.68
N GLN A 54 0.66 -8.94 -12.35
CA GLN A 54 1.90 -8.48 -13.00
C GLN A 54 1.64 -7.59 -14.21
N THR A 55 0.46 -7.67 -14.80
CA THR A 55 0.04 -6.83 -15.94
C THR A 55 -0.63 -5.53 -15.50
N SER A 56 -0.83 -5.32 -14.19
CA SER A 56 -1.43 -4.11 -13.65
C SER A 56 -0.41 -2.99 -13.53
N VAL A 57 -0.81 -1.76 -13.85
CA VAL A 57 -0.05 -0.53 -13.57
C VAL A 57 0.25 -0.38 -12.07
N PHE A 58 -0.56 -0.99 -11.20
CA PHE A 58 -0.36 -1.03 -9.74
C PHE A 58 0.72 -2.02 -9.27
N SER A 59 1.42 -2.70 -10.17
CA SER A 59 2.49 -3.64 -9.81
C SER A 59 3.79 -2.94 -9.38
N ASP A 60 4.04 -1.72 -9.88
CA ASP A 60 5.27 -0.95 -9.69
C ASP A 60 4.98 0.54 -9.48
N GLU A 61 5.61 1.14 -8.47
CA GLU A 61 5.38 2.53 -8.07
C GLU A 61 5.80 3.52 -9.16
N ARG A 62 6.89 3.24 -9.88
CA ARG A 62 7.42 4.13 -10.93
C ARG A 62 6.54 4.08 -12.17
N LEU A 63 6.05 2.89 -12.52
CA LEU A 63 5.09 2.74 -13.60
C LEU A 63 3.80 3.52 -13.31
N LEU A 64 3.24 3.36 -12.11
CA LEU A 64 2.06 4.10 -11.70
C LEU A 64 2.32 5.61 -11.69
N GLU A 65 3.47 6.07 -11.19
CA GLU A 65 3.83 7.48 -11.19
C GLU A 65 3.88 8.05 -12.62
N GLN A 66 4.49 7.33 -13.57
CA GLN A 66 4.55 7.74 -14.97
C GLN A 66 3.16 7.87 -15.59
N VAL A 67 2.30 6.87 -15.36
CA VAL A 67 0.93 6.89 -15.88
C VAL A 67 0.14 8.03 -15.23
N LEU A 68 0.24 8.23 -13.91
CA LEU A 68 -0.38 9.35 -13.20
C LEU A 68 0.04 10.69 -13.77
N ARG A 69 1.35 10.91 -13.93
CA ARG A 69 1.88 12.15 -14.51
C ARG A 69 1.37 12.40 -15.92
N SER A 70 1.15 11.37 -16.73
CA SER A 70 0.58 11.50 -18.07
C SER A 70 -0.89 11.94 -18.09
N LYS A 71 -1.60 11.81 -16.96
CA LYS A 71 -3.00 12.20 -16.79
C LYS A 71 -3.17 13.55 -16.06
N LEU A 72 -2.11 14.09 -15.48
CA LEU A 72 -2.14 15.38 -14.80
C LEU A 72 -2.16 16.56 -15.80
N PRO A 73 -2.72 17.71 -15.41
CA PRO A 73 -2.54 18.96 -16.13
C PRO A 73 -1.05 19.31 -16.30
N ALA A 74 -0.70 19.96 -17.41
CA ALA A 74 0.69 20.28 -17.75
C ALA A 74 1.36 21.14 -16.66
N GLU A 75 0.62 22.06 -16.05
CA GLU A 75 1.08 22.89 -14.94
C GLU A 75 1.41 22.10 -13.65
N MET A 76 0.94 20.86 -13.54
CA MET A 76 1.17 19.96 -12.39
C MET A 76 2.15 18.81 -12.72
N ALA A 77 2.75 18.80 -13.90
CA ALA A 77 3.67 17.74 -14.32
C ALA A 77 4.89 17.59 -13.37
N GLY A 78 5.32 18.69 -12.75
CA GLY A 78 6.43 18.74 -11.80
C GLY A 78 6.06 18.54 -10.33
N LEU A 79 4.81 18.18 -10.02
CA LEU A 79 4.35 17.97 -8.65
C LEU A 79 5.16 16.85 -7.97
N GLU A 80 5.76 17.16 -6.82
CA GLU A 80 6.47 16.17 -6.01
C GLU A 80 5.45 15.25 -5.32
N MET A 81 5.57 13.94 -5.53
CA MET A 81 4.67 12.94 -4.96
C MET A 81 5.45 11.70 -4.51
N GLN A 82 4.91 10.97 -3.55
CA GLN A 82 5.35 9.63 -3.18
C GLN A 82 4.19 8.66 -3.37
N ILE A 83 4.48 7.48 -3.89
CA ILE A 83 3.50 6.43 -4.11
C ILE A 83 3.91 5.23 -3.26
N ASP A 84 2.96 4.68 -2.50
CA ASP A 84 3.12 3.46 -1.70
C ASP A 84 2.13 2.41 -2.22
N LEU A 85 2.64 1.25 -2.61
CA LEU A 85 1.85 0.13 -3.16
C LEU A 85 1.98 -1.15 -2.31
N PRO A 86 1.60 -1.13 -1.03
CA PRO A 86 1.79 -2.29 -0.17
C PRO A 86 0.85 -3.41 -0.60
N ARG A 87 1.42 -4.63 -0.68
CA ARG A 87 0.68 -5.86 -0.98
C ARG A 87 0.51 -6.69 0.28
N HIS A 88 -0.73 -6.98 0.64
CA HIS A 88 -1.08 -7.88 1.73
C HIS A 88 -1.65 -9.19 1.18
N ILE A 89 -1.04 -10.31 1.55
CA ILE A 89 -1.42 -11.65 1.07
C ILE A 89 -2.38 -12.27 2.09
N TYR A 90 -3.60 -12.57 1.67
CA TYR A 90 -4.58 -13.26 2.52
C TYR A 90 -4.51 -14.77 2.34
N ARG A 91 -4.34 -15.22 1.09
CA ARG A 91 -4.14 -16.62 0.75
C ARG A 91 -2.77 -16.78 0.10
N PRO A 92 -1.72 -17.12 0.87
CA PRO A 92 -0.48 -17.55 0.27
C PRO A 92 -0.78 -18.75 -0.62
N ASP A 93 -0.22 -18.76 -1.82
CA ASP A 93 -0.39 -19.84 -2.78
C ASP A 93 -0.09 -21.17 -2.07
N ALA A 94 -1.11 -22.01 -1.90
CA ALA A 94 -0.99 -23.26 -1.16
C ALA A 94 -0.03 -24.25 -1.84
N LEU A 95 0.16 -24.14 -3.16
CA LEU A 95 1.08 -24.99 -3.91
C LEU A 95 2.52 -24.44 -3.83
N ALA A 96 2.71 -23.12 -3.86
CA ALA A 96 4.05 -22.53 -3.82
C ALA A 96 4.60 -22.33 -2.40
N ALA A 97 3.78 -21.86 -1.45
CA ALA A 97 4.22 -21.49 -0.11
C ALA A 97 4.31 -22.68 0.85
N THR A 98 3.44 -23.68 0.68
CA THR A 98 3.39 -24.87 1.55
C THR A 98 3.55 -26.18 0.79
N ALA A 99 3.92 -26.15 -0.50
CA ALA A 99 4.07 -27.36 -1.33
C ALA A 99 2.84 -28.28 -1.31
N GLY A 100 1.63 -27.71 -1.18
CA GLY A 100 0.37 -28.45 -1.08
C GLY A 100 0.11 -29.06 0.30
N GLN A 101 0.84 -28.67 1.35
CA GLN A 101 0.73 -29.26 2.69
C GLN A 101 -0.30 -28.59 3.62
N ASN A 102 -1.16 -27.71 3.09
CA ASN A 102 -2.24 -27.11 3.85
C ASN A 102 -3.50 -27.98 3.82
N PHE A 103 -3.87 -28.51 4.97
CA PHE A 103 -5.05 -29.37 5.14
C PHE A 103 -5.95 -28.87 6.27
N GLN A 104 -7.23 -29.17 6.17
CA GLN A 104 -8.21 -28.97 7.23
C GLN A 104 -8.76 -30.31 7.74
N PHE A 105 -8.92 -30.42 9.04
CA PHE A 105 -9.55 -31.57 9.68
C PHE A 105 -11.01 -31.26 10.02
N ASN A 106 -11.94 -32.11 9.59
CA ASN A 106 -13.35 -31.99 9.92
C ASN A 106 -13.71 -32.91 11.11
N PRO A 107 -13.96 -32.36 12.31
CA PRO A 107 -14.22 -33.16 13.50
C PRO A 107 -15.51 -33.98 13.43
N SER A 108 -16.51 -33.54 12.67
CA SER A 108 -17.79 -34.25 12.54
C SER A 108 -17.69 -35.54 11.72
N THR A 109 -16.72 -35.61 10.80
CA THR A 109 -16.51 -36.77 9.92
C THR A 109 -15.22 -37.53 10.22
N GLY A 110 -14.32 -36.96 11.02
CA GLY A 110 -12.99 -37.52 11.31
C GLY A 110 -12.05 -37.53 10.11
N LYS A 111 -12.34 -36.75 9.06
CA LYS A 111 -11.59 -36.75 7.79
C LYS A 111 -10.74 -35.49 7.64
N VAL A 112 -9.67 -35.64 6.87
CA VAL A 112 -8.77 -34.55 6.46
C VAL A 112 -9.03 -34.24 4.98
N TYR A 113 -9.11 -32.95 4.65
CA TYR A 113 -9.30 -32.46 3.29
C TYR A 113 -8.21 -31.41 2.98
N PRO A 114 -7.79 -31.25 1.71
CA PRO A 114 -7.03 -30.09 1.29
C PRO A 114 -7.74 -28.80 1.69
N LEU A 115 -7.01 -27.80 2.20
CA LEU A 115 -7.60 -26.50 2.55
C LEU A 115 -8.20 -25.79 1.33
N THR A 116 -7.66 -26.06 0.13
CA THR A 116 -8.16 -25.53 -1.14
C THR A 116 -9.57 -26.00 -1.50
N ASP A 117 -10.03 -27.11 -0.91
CA ASP A 117 -11.38 -27.65 -1.16
C ASP A 117 -12.44 -26.95 -0.30
N ASP A 118 -12.01 -26.11 0.65
CA ASP A 118 -12.91 -25.38 1.53
C ASP A 118 -13.51 -24.15 0.85
N GLN A 119 -14.85 -24.12 0.76
CA GLN A 119 -15.56 -23.03 0.09
C GLN A 119 -15.49 -21.69 0.84
N LEU A 120 -15.28 -21.69 2.16
CA LEU A 120 -15.13 -20.44 2.93
C LEU A 120 -13.72 -19.89 2.74
N PHE A 121 -12.70 -20.77 2.75
CA PHE A 121 -11.33 -20.39 2.39
C PHE A 121 -11.26 -19.84 0.96
N ALA A 122 -11.94 -20.47 0.01
CA ALA A 122 -11.97 -20.04 -1.39
C ALA A 122 -12.58 -18.65 -1.61
N GLN A 123 -13.47 -18.20 -0.71
CA GLN A 123 -14.07 -16.86 -0.78
C GLN A 123 -13.11 -15.73 -0.39
N LEU A 124 -12.04 -16.04 0.34
CA LEU A 124 -11.02 -15.03 0.67
C LEU A 124 -10.26 -14.64 -0.60
N PRO A 125 -9.95 -13.34 -0.79
CA PRO A 125 -9.12 -12.90 -1.89
C PRO A 125 -7.70 -13.47 -1.78
N LEU A 126 -6.95 -13.48 -2.89
CA LEU A 126 -5.55 -13.91 -2.85
C LEU A 126 -4.70 -12.87 -2.14
N ALA A 127 -4.87 -11.61 -2.54
CA ALA A 127 -4.19 -10.47 -1.96
C ALA A 127 -5.05 -9.22 -2.05
N HIS A 128 -4.74 -8.24 -1.21
CA HIS A 128 -5.08 -6.84 -1.46
C HIS A 128 -3.82 -6.06 -1.75
N ARG A 129 -3.96 -5.06 -2.62
CA ARG A 129 -2.97 -4.03 -2.82
C ARG A 129 -3.58 -2.68 -2.50
N ALA A 130 -2.97 -1.95 -1.59
CA ALA A 130 -3.31 -0.55 -1.42
C ALA A 130 -2.52 0.29 -2.43
N CYS A 131 -3.06 1.43 -2.80
CA CYS A 131 -2.44 2.46 -3.59
C CYS A 131 -2.62 3.78 -2.85
N ARG A 132 -1.54 4.24 -2.24
CA ARG A 132 -1.53 5.51 -1.52
C ARG A 132 -0.66 6.50 -2.26
N VAL A 133 -1.21 7.70 -2.48
CA VAL A 133 -0.45 8.81 -3.05
C VAL A 133 -0.31 9.89 -2.00
N TYR A 134 0.93 10.33 -1.79
CA TYR A 134 1.28 11.39 -0.86
C TYR A 134 1.80 12.60 -1.60
N LEU A 135 1.34 13.78 -1.19
CA LEU A 135 1.89 15.06 -1.61
C LEU A 135 2.60 15.75 -0.45
N ARG A 136 3.43 16.74 -0.78
CA ARG A 136 4.04 17.61 0.22
C ARG A 136 2.97 18.31 1.06
N LYS A 137 3.26 18.56 2.34
CA LYS A 137 2.30 19.15 3.29
C LYS A 137 1.70 20.49 2.85
N ASP A 138 2.42 21.24 2.03
CA ASP A 138 2.03 22.54 1.46
C ASP A 138 1.25 22.43 0.13
N HIS A 139 0.83 21.22 -0.27
CA HIS A 139 0.00 21.03 -1.46
C HIS A 139 -1.32 21.83 -1.38
N THR A 140 -1.85 22.18 -2.54
CA THR A 140 -3.16 22.84 -2.66
C THR A 140 -4.29 21.80 -2.78
N PRO A 141 -5.53 22.15 -2.40
CA PRO A 141 -6.69 21.28 -2.64
C PRO A 141 -6.85 20.91 -4.12
N GLN A 142 -6.49 21.80 -5.04
CA GLN A 142 -6.53 21.57 -6.47
C GLN A 142 -5.52 20.49 -6.92
N GLN A 143 -4.33 20.47 -6.33
CA GLN A 143 -3.33 19.44 -6.60
C GLN A 143 -3.82 18.07 -6.11
N ALA A 144 -4.37 17.99 -4.90
CA ALA A 144 -4.96 16.75 -4.38
C ALA A 144 -6.10 16.24 -5.28
N ALA A 145 -7.02 17.12 -5.68
CA ALA A 145 -8.12 16.78 -6.57
C ALA A 145 -7.64 16.29 -7.95
N ALA A 146 -6.57 16.87 -8.50
CA ALA A 146 -5.99 16.43 -9.76
C ALA A 146 -5.39 15.02 -9.67
N ILE A 147 -4.76 14.66 -8.55
CA ILE A 147 -4.31 13.27 -8.30
C ILE A 147 -5.51 12.32 -8.29
N GLY A 148 -6.58 12.66 -7.57
CA GLY A 148 -7.79 11.83 -7.51
C GLY A 148 -8.41 11.60 -8.89
N ALA A 149 -8.58 12.67 -9.68
CA ALA A 149 -9.10 12.59 -11.04
C ALA A 149 -8.20 11.76 -11.97
N ALA A 150 -6.87 11.89 -11.83
CA ALA A 150 -5.91 11.10 -12.58
C ALA A 150 -6.01 9.60 -12.23
N LEU A 151 -6.14 9.26 -10.94
CA LEU A 151 -6.36 7.87 -10.50
C LEU A 151 -7.69 7.31 -11.00
N ASP A 152 -8.77 8.10 -10.99
CA ASP A 152 -10.07 7.69 -11.54
C ASP A 152 -9.97 7.33 -13.02
N ALA A 153 -9.21 8.11 -13.80
CA ALA A 153 -9.00 7.84 -15.21
C ALA A 153 -8.15 6.57 -15.46
N ILE A 154 -7.32 6.15 -14.49
CA ILE A 154 -6.48 4.95 -14.59
C ILE A 154 -7.26 3.69 -14.22
N VAL A 155 -8.04 3.76 -13.13
CA VAL A 155 -8.87 2.64 -12.66
C VAL A 155 -10.11 2.45 -13.55
N GLY A 156 -10.51 3.49 -14.29
CA GLY A 156 -11.80 3.57 -14.96
C GLY A 156 -12.84 4.16 -14.01
N SER A 157 -13.73 5.00 -14.53
CA SER A 157 -14.86 5.51 -13.75
C SER A 157 -15.59 4.33 -13.12
N ARG A 158 -15.68 4.30 -11.78
CA ARG A 158 -16.48 3.34 -10.99
C ARG A 158 -17.69 2.86 -11.79
N GLY A 159 -17.58 1.68 -12.40
CA GLY A 159 -18.73 0.93 -12.84
C GLY A 159 -19.34 0.36 -11.58
N GLU A 160 -20.26 1.13 -10.99
CA GLU A 160 -21.04 0.84 -9.79
C GLU A 160 -20.23 0.62 -8.52
N ASP A 161 -20.81 1.09 -7.42
CA ASP A 161 -20.39 0.77 -6.08
C ASP A 161 -20.16 -0.75 -5.98
N ASP A 162 -18.94 -1.18 -5.66
CA ASP A 162 -18.80 -2.31 -4.76
C ASP A 162 -19.46 -1.87 -3.46
N LEU A 163 -20.76 -2.10 -3.39
CA LEU A 163 -21.59 -2.02 -2.20
C LEU A 163 -20.94 -2.94 -1.17
N THR A 164 -19.95 -2.44 -0.43
CA THR A 164 -19.55 -2.97 0.87
C THR A 164 -20.68 -2.67 1.85
N ASN A 165 -21.79 -3.38 1.65
CA ASN A 165 -22.88 -3.60 2.58
C ASN A 165 -23.42 -5.00 2.30
N MET A 166 -22.82 -5.99 2.95
CA MET A 166 -23.50 -7.17 3.48
C MET A 166 -22.80 -7.59 4.78
#